data_AF-A0A0D8DKU8-F1
#
_entry.id   AF-A0A0D8DKU8-F1
#
_cell.length_a   1.000
_cell.length_b   1.000
_cell.length_c   1.000
_cell.angle_alpha   90.00
_cell.angle_beta   90.00
_cell.angle_gamma   90.00
#
_symmetry.space_group_name_H-M   'P 1'
#
loop_
_entity.id
_entity.type
_entity.pdbx_description
1 polymer ?
#
loop_
_entity_poly.entity_id
_entity_poly.type
_entity_poly.pdbx_seq_one_letter_code
_entity_poly.pdbx_strand_id
1 'polypeptide(L)'
;MNEINTDNSIWLLQWFKHRIQKNRNVIALFVGDTGSGKSLSSIRLAERVDPSFNVGRIVFTVQEFVSLVNSGLPPGSVIIFDDAGLGINARLWQDMNARVFGMLTQGFRYKQIITFITVPDESFIERQSRKLVHIRFEATDVQGLMKPKLISRNPFDPERPLAKYPRIRRGISEITIKTVKFKLPSDELREKYEAKKAEYMDRKFKEFQNELNLIGSSNMAIKNGRPALTVKCDECGYEWNYTGGRKVARCPNCDHKMYISEVEEDEDKGVELRCRHCGYEWEYTGGAKQTRCPNCDGYVNTKTDRI
;
A
#
# COMPACT_ATOMS: atom_id res chain seq x y z
N MET A 1 7.83 31.39 -11.85
CA MET A 1 7.14 30.22 -11.27
C MET A 1 6.45 30.72 -10.01
N ASN A 2 5.12 30.63 -9.87
CA ASN A 2 4.42 31.20 -8.71
C ASN A 2 4.56 30.26 -7.50
N GLU A 3 5.64 30.44 -6.75
CA GLU A 3 5.89 29.76 -5.49
C GLU A 3 5.07 30.41 -4.38
N ILE A 4 4.33 29.61 -3.60
CA ILE A 4 3.63 30.09 -2.40
C ILE A 4 4.18 29.34 -1.19
N ASN A 5 4.72 30.08 -0.23
CA ASN A 5 5.16 29.55 1.05
C ASN A 5 3.95 29.07 1.86
N THR A 6 4.05 27.95 2.58
CA THR A 6 2.99 27.46 3.48
C THR A 6 2.53 28.46 4.53
N ASP A 7 3.40 29.32 5.05
CA ASP A 7 3.01 30.38 5.98
C ASP A 7 2.06 31.41 5.34
N ASN A 8 2.17 31.58 4.02
CA ASN A 8 1.31 32.44 3.20
C ASN A 8 0.26 31.65 2.40
N SER A 9 0.22 30.32 2.52
CA SER A 9 -0.72 29.45 1.79
C SER A 9 -2.06 29.38 2.51
N ILE A 10 -2.63 30.56 2.76
CA ILE A 10 -3.94 30.75 3.40
C ILE A 10 -4.99 29.88 2.71
N TRP A 11 -4.91 29.74 1.38
CA TRP A 11 -5.83 28.93 0.59
C TRP A 11 -5.89 27.47 1.06
N LEU A 12 -4.74 26.86 1.42
CA LEU A 12 -4.69 25.45 1.77
C LEU A 12 -5.37 25.21 3.11
N LEU A 13 -5.00 26.01 4.12
CA LEU A 13 -5.62 25.95 5.45
C LEU A 13 -7.12 26.26 5.39
N GLN A 14 -7.52 27.27 4.61
CA GLN A 14 -8.94 27.57 4.37
C GLN A 14 -9.68 26.41 3.70
N TRP A 15 -9.04 25.74 2.73
CA TRP A 15 -9.63 24.59 2.06
C TRP A 15 -9.88 23.43 3.03
N PHE A 16 -8.91 23.12 3.91
CA PHE A 16 -9.09 22.13 4.98
C PHE A 16 -10.23 22.53 5.92
N LYS A 17 -10.21 23.77 6.45
CA LYS A 17 -11.23 24.28 7.37
C LYS A 17 -12.64 24.19 6.77
N HIS A 18 -12.81 24.61 5.52
CA HIS A 18 -14.09 24.57 4.82
C HIS A 18 -14.63 23.15 4.65
N ARG A 19 -13.76 22.16 4.45
CA ARG A 19 -14.15 20.76 4.35
C ARG A 19 -14.69 20.23 5.66
N ILE A 20 -13.98 20.50 6.76
CA ILE A 20 -14.41 20.11 8.10
C ILE A 20 -15.74 20.78 8.46
N GLN A 21 -15.89 22.08 8.22
CA GLN A 21 -17.15 22.81 8.45
C GLN A 21 -18.35 22.26 7.65
N LYS A 22 -18.08 21.58 6.52
CA LYS A 22 -19.09 20.92 5.70
C LYS A 22 -19.29 19.44 6.01
N ASN A 23 -18.81 18.96 7.17
CA ASN A 23 -18.88 17.57 7.59
C ASN A 23 -18.19 16.60 6.60
N ARG A 24 -17.04 17.02 6.05
CA ARG A 24 -16.24 16.22 5.13
C ARG A 24 -14.84 16.01 5.69
N ASN A 25 -14.48 14.76 5.97
CA ASN A 25 -13.11 14.35 6.32
C ASN A 25 -12.13 14.65 5.18
N VAL A 26 -10.81 14.63 5.46
CA VAL A 26 -9.78 14.78 4.44
C VAL A 26 -8.78 13.64 4.47
N ILE A 27 -8.47 13.11 3.29
CA ILE A 27 -7.38 12.18 3.06
C ILE A 27 -6.39 12.88 2.12
N ALA A 28 -5.19 13.16 2.63
CA ALA A 28 -4.10 13.76 1.86
C ALA A 28 -2.99 12.75 1.66
N LEU A 29 -2.50 12.63 0.43
CA LEU A 29 -1.42 11.73 0.07
C LEU A 29 -0.15 12.52 -0.25
N PHE A 30 0.97 12.15 0.36
CA PHE A 30 2.30 12.70 0.09
C PHE A 30 3.13 11.64 -0.63
N VAL A 31 3.57 11.93 -1.86
CA VAL A 31 4.23 10.97 -2.77
C VAL A 31 5.59 11.49 -3.20
N GLY A 32 6.57 10.60 -3.38
CA GLY A 32 7.91 10.93 -3.86
C GLY A 32 8.98 10.08 -3.17
N ASP A 33 10.21 10.10 -3.68
CA ASP A 33 11.27 9.21 -3.21
C ASP A 33 11.67 9.43 -1.73
N THR A 34 12.37 8.47 -1.15
CA THR A 34 12.97 8.60 0.19
C THR A 34 13.86 9.84 0.25
N GLY A 35 13.80 10.59 1.34
CA GLY A 35 14.57 11.84 1.51
C GLY A 35 13.93 13.09 0.90
N SER A 36 12.86 13.00 0.12
CA SER A 36 12.19 14.15 -0.52
C SER A 36 11.45 15.12 0.43
N GLY A 37 11.38 14.81 1.73
CA GLY A 37 10.78 15.68 2.75
C GLY A 37 9.28 15.46 2.98
N LYS A 38 8.72 14.32 2.54
CA LYS A 38 7.30 13.93 2.73
C LYS A 38 6.85 14.01 4.18
N SER A 39 7.52 13.28 5.07
CA SER A 39 7.17 13.20 6.48
C SER A 39 7.25 14.57 7.16
N LEU A 40 8.34 15.32 6.95
CA LEU A 40 8.48 16.65 7.54
C LEU A 40 7.44 17.66 6.99
N SER A 41 7.09 17.56 5.71
CA SER A 41 6.06 18.41 5.11
C SER A 41 4.66 18.07 5.62
N SER A 42 4.34 16.78 5.79
CA SER A 42 3.06 16.34 6.35
C SER A 42 2.92 16.75 7.81
N ILE A 43 4.00 16.63 8.61
CA ILE A 43 4.06 17.09 10.01
C ILE A 43 3.87 18.60 10.07
N ARG A 44 4.57 19.37 9.23
CA ARG A 44 4.39 20.82 9.16
C ARG A 44 2.97 21.21 8.81
N LEU A 45 2.34 20.53 7.85
CA LEU A 45 0.95 20.80 7.49
C LEU A 45 0.01 20.45 8.64
N ALA A 46 0.25 19.35 9.34
CA ALA A 46 -0.58 18.89 10.45
C ALA A 46 -0.57 19.90 11.60
N GLU A 47 0.62 20.36 12.00
CA GLU A 47 0.81 21.42 13.00
C GLU A 47 0.04 22.71 12.65
N ARG A 48 -0.07 23.04 11.35
CA ARG A 48 -0.76 24.24 10.89
C ARG A 48 -2.27 24.08 10.77
N VAL A 49 -2.75 22.86 10.48
CA VAL A 49 -4.17 22.53 10.31
C VAL A 49 -4.84 22.26 11.66
N ASP A 50 -4.14 21.59 12.56
CA ASP A 50 -4.60 21.17 13.87
C ASP A 50 -3.63 21.67 14.95
N PRO A 51 -3.95 22.78 15.66
CA PRO A 51 -3.09 23.33 16.69
C PRO A 51 -2.84 22.40 17.89
N SER A 52 -3.65 21.34 18.06
CA SER A 52 -3.46 20.33 19.11
C SER A 52 -2.63 19.14 18.66
N PHE A 53 -2.15 19.16 17.42
CA PHE A 53 -1.37 18.08 16.82
C PHE A 53 -0.07 17.85 17.59
N ASN A 54 0.26 16.58 17.81
CA ASN A 54 1.47 16.16 18.49
C ASN A 54 1.99 14.82 17.94
N VAL A 55 3.22 14.46 18.32
CA VAL A 55 3.89 13.22 17.87
C VAL A 55 3.09 11.94 18.15
N GLY A 56 2.21 11.96 19.16
CA GLY A 56 1.31 10.84 19.47
C GLY A 56 0.33 10.52 18.35
N ARG A 57 0.07 11.48 17.44
CA ARG A 57 -0.81 11.32 16.27
C ARG A 57 -0.08 10.95 14.98
N ILE A 58 1.22 10.67 15.04
CA ILE A 58 2.01 10.10 13.94
C ILE A 58 2.09 8.60 14.18
N VAL A 59 1.60 7.78 13.26
CA VAL A 59 1.52 6.33 13.38
C VAL A 59 2.24 5.64 12.24
N PHE A 60 2.78 4.47 12.52
CA PHE A 60 3.52 3.66 11.54
C PHE A 60 2.79 2.34 11.24
N THR A 61 1.72 2.04 11.98
CA THR A 61 0.95 0.79 11.86
C THR A 61 -0.55 1.03 11.78
N VAL A 62 -1.27 0.08 11.18
CA VAL A 62 -2.76 0.11 11.10
C VAL A 62 -3.39 0.05 12.49
N GLN A 63 -2.78 -0.69 13.41
CA GLN A 63 -3.27 -0.87 14.77
C GLN A 63 -3.25 0.44 15.57
N GLU A 64 -2.14 1.18 15.50
CA GLU A 64 -2.03 2.51 16.10
C GLU A 64 -3.05 3.49 15.47
N PHE A 65 -3.18 3.43 14.15
CA PHE A 65 -4.15 4.25 13.43
C PHE A 65 -5.59 4.01 13.91
N VAL A 66 -6.02 2.76 13.98
CA VAL A 66 -7.36 2.37 14.48
C VAL A 66 -7.55 2.81 15.92
N SER A 67 -6.53 2.64 16.76
CA SER A 67 -6.58 3.04 18.17
C SER A 67 -6.83 4.55 18.31
N LEU A 68 -6.15 5.39 17.51
CA LEU A 68 -6.38 6.83 17.50
C LEU A 68 -7.73 7.24 16.93
N VAL A 69 -8.21 6.57 15.88
CA VAL A 69 -9.55 6.84 15.33
C VAL A 69 -10.64 6.55 16.37
N ASN A 70 -10.42 5.56 17.24
CA ASN A 70 -11.35 5.15 18.28
C ASN A 70 -11.17 5.91 19.61
N SER A 71 -10.12 6.73 19.78
CA SER A 71 -9.85 7.44 21.03
C SER A 71 -10.74 8.67 21.28
N GLY A 72 -11.65 8.99 20.35
CA GLY A 72 -12.59 10.11 20.50
C GLY A 72 -12.00 11.47 20.11
N LEU A 73 -11.02 11.50 19.22
CA LEU A 73 -10.46 12.75 18.69
C LEU A 73 -11.56 13.67 18.12
N PRO A 74 -11.49 15.00 18.37
CA PRO A 74 -12.49 15.93 17.87
C PRO A 74 -12.43 16.09 16.35
N PRO A 75 -13.55 16.48 15.70
CA PRO A 75 -13.58 16.81 14.28
C PRO A 75 -12.46 17.76 13.84
N GLY A 76 -11.78 17.43 12.73
CA GLY A 76 -10.65 18.21 12.22
C GLY A 76 -9.29 17.85 12.82
N SER A 77 -9.23 16.92 13.78
CA SER A 77 -7.95 16.38 14.26
C SER A 77 -7.18 15.71 13.14
N VAL A 78 -5.86 15.86 13.13
CA VAL A 78 -4.98 15.25 12.12
C VAL A 78 -4.31 14.00 12.68
N ILE A 79 -4.32 12.92 11.90
CA ILE A 79 -3.50 11.72 12.10
C ILE A 79 -2.59 11.57 10.87
N ILE A 80 -1.30 11.34 11.10
CA ILE A 80 -0.33 11.06 10.04
C ILE A 80 -0.01 9.57 10.08
N PHE A 81 -0.28 8.87 8.98
CA PHE A 81 0.19 7.53 8.71
C PHE A 81 1.47 7.63 7.89
N ASP A 82 2.61 7.46 8.54
CA ASP A 82 3.91 7.69 7.92
C ASP A 82 4.58 6.38 7.52
N ASP A 83 5.00 6.29 6.26
CA ASP A 83 5.74 5.17 5.68
C ASP A 83 7.24 5.23 5.97
N ALA A 84 7.61 5.76 7.13
CA ALA A 84 9.00 6.00 7.44
C ALA A 84 9.74 4.67 7.62
N GLY A 85 10.42 4.22 6.56
CA GLY A 85 11.44 3.18 6.61
C GLY A 85 10.95 1.75 6.44
N LEU A 86 9.76 1.54 5.90
CA LEU A 86 9.32 0.19 5.58
C LEU A 86 9.97 -0.23 4.27
N GLY A 87 11.16 -0.83 4.37
CA GLY A 87 11.69 -1.79 3.38
C GLY A 87 10.83 -3.05 3.27
N ILE A 88 9.53 -2.91 3.53
CA ILE A 88 8.51 -3.93 3.47
C ILE A 88 8.25 -4.23 2.00
N ASN A 89 8.18 -5.51 1.69
CA ASN A 89 7.73 -6.03 0.40
C ASN A 89 6.47 -5.25 -0.05
N ALA A 90 6.48 -4.71 -1.27
CA ALA A 90 5.39 -3.91 -1.82
C ALA A 90 3.99 -4.50 -1.60
N ARG A 91 3.87 -5.84 -1.51
CA ARG A 91 2.64 -6.56 -1.23
C ARG A 91 2.08 -6.35 0.18
N LEU A 92 2.92 -6.40 1.21
CA LEU A 92 2.53 -6.13 2.61
C LEU A 92 2.08 -4.67 2.77
N TRP A 93 2.70 -3.74 2.04
CA TRP A 93 2.28 -2.33 2.03
C TRP A 93 0.94 -2.12 1.33
N GLN A 94 0.69 -2.84 0.23
CA GLN A 94 -0.61 -2.86 -0.43
C GLN A 94 -1.71 -3.38 0.50
N ASP A 95 -1.45 -4.46 1.24
CA ASP A 95 -2.42 -5.03 2.19
C ASP A 95 -2.73 -4.05 3.33
N MET A 96 -1.72 -3.36 3.87
CA MET A 96 -1.93 -2.33 4.89
C MET A 96 -2.74 -1.15 4.35
N ASN A 97 -2.41 -0.64 3.15
CA ASN A 97 -3.16 0.44 2.52
C ASN A 97 -4.62 0.02 2.29
N ALA A 98 -4.86 -1.16 1.72
CA ALA A 98 -6.21 -1.68 1.50
C ALA A 98 -7.02 -1.73 2.80
N ARG A 99 -6.41 -2.12 3.92
CA ARG A 99 -7.08 -2.11 5.25
C ARG A 99 -7.39 -0.69 5.72
N VAL A 100 -6.44 0.23 5.67
CA VAL A 100 -6.66 1.65 6.08
C VAL A 100 -7.75 2.30 5.23
N PHE A 101 -7.70 2.12 3.91
CA PHE A 101 -8.70 2.66 2.99
C PHE A 101 -10.06 1.96 3.12
N GLY A 102 -10.09 0.65 3.37
CA GLY A 102 -11.30 -0.09 3.72
C GLY A 102 -11.95 0.43 5.00
N MET A 103 -11.17 0.73 6.03
CA MET A 103 -11.70 1.35 7.25
C MET A 103 -12.21 2.77 7.00
N LEU A 104 -11.51 3.55 6.17
CA LEU A 104 -11.93 4.90 5.75
C LEU A 104 -13.28 4.89 5.03
N THR A 105 -13.55 3.87 4.19
CA THR A 105 -14.85 3.70 3.53
C THR A 105 -15.92 3.18 4.48
N GLN A 106 -15.57 2.24 5.37
CA GLN A 106 -16.52 1.53 6.21
C GLN A 106 -17.09 2.35 7.37
N GLY A 107 -16.54 3.50 7.75
CA GLY A 107 -17.30 4.31 8.70
C GLY A 107 -16.73 5.61 9.21
N PHE A 108 -15.42 5.76 9.46
CA PHE A 108 -15.00 6.90 10.29
C PHE A 108 -14.97 8.27 9.57
N ARG A 109 -15.44 8.35 8.32
CA ARG A 109 -15.70 9.63 7.65
C ARG A 109 -16.61 10.56 8.46
N TYR A 110 -17.59 10.03 9.20
CA TYR A 110 -18.46 10.83 10.07
C TYR A 110 -17.69 11.49 11.23
N LYS A 111 -16.54 10.93 11.66
CA LYS A 111 -15.69 11.51 12.70
C LYS A 111 -14.92 12.74 12.22
N GLN A 112 -14.92 13.03 10.91
CA GLN A 112 -14.23 14.17 10.30
C GLN A 112 -12.73 14.25 10.64
N ILE A 113 -12.09 13.11 10.85
CA ILE A 113 -10.64 13.02 11.05
C ILE A 113 -9.91 13.30 9.74
N ILE A 114 -8.84 14.10 9.81
CA ILE A 114 -7.95 14.37 8.70
C ILE A 114 -6.82 13.33 8.74
N THR A 115 -6.64 12.62 7.64
CA THR A 115 -5.61 11.58 7.52
C THR A 115 -4.58 12.00 6.47
N PHE A 116 -3.33 12.10 6.88
CA PHE A 116 -2.20 12.29 5.98
C PHE A 116 -1.47 10.96 5.83
N ILE A 117 -1.20 10.56 4.59
CA ILE A 117 -0.51 9.31 4.28
C ILE A 117 0.74 9.69 3.50
N THR A 118 1.90 9.21 3.90
CA THR A 118 3.12 9.32 3.08
C THR A 118 3.37 7.98 2.39
N VAL A 119 3.82 8.00 1.14
CA VAL A 119 4.22 6.79 0.37
C VAL A 119 5.35 7.17 -0.60
N PRO A 120 6.23 6.23 -0.98
CA PRO A 120 7.24 6.47 -2.01
C PRO A 120 6.58 6.73 -3.37
N ASP A 121 5.63 5.87 -3.75
CA ASP A 121 4.94 5.95 -5.03
C ASP A 121 3.43 5.68 -4.86
N GLU A 122 2.61 6.27 -5.73
CA GLU A 122 1.15 6.10 -5.68
C GLU A 122 0.71 4.67 -6.04
N SER A 123 1.54 3.89 -6.74
CA SER A 123 1.26 2.49 -7.10
C SER A 123 1.07 1.57 -5.88
N PHE A 124 1.62 1.96 -4.73
CA PHE A 124 1.43 1.26 -3.47
C PHE A 124 0.00 1.36 -2.93
N ILE A 125 -0.80 2.27 -3.48
CA ILE A 125 -2.23 2.38 -3.21
C ILE A 125 -2.99 1.71 -4.35
N GLU A 126 -3.84 0.76 -3.99
CA GLU A 126 -4.73 0.08 -4.93
C GLU A 126 -5.63 1.08 -5.68
N ARG A 127 -5.96 0.79 -6.93
CA ARG A 127 -6.63 1.73 -7.85
C ARG A 127 -7.97 2.24 -7.32
N GLN A 128 -8.77 1.39 -6.66
CA GLN A 128 -10.04 1.82 -6.06
C GLN A 128 -9.82 2.81 -4.90
N SER A 129 -8.83 2.51 -4.05
CA SER A 129 -8.48 3.32 -2.89
C SER A 129 -7.99 4.73 -3.24
N ARG A 130 -7.34 4.91 -4.41
CA ARG A 130 -6.91 6.23 -4.91
C ARG A 130 -8.07 7.22 -5.08
N LYS A 131 -9.29 6.72 -5.30
CA LYS A 131 -10.49 7.57 -5.49
C LYS A 131 -10.94 8.26 -4.19
N LEU A 132 -10.44 7.79 -3.04
CA LEU A 132 -10.76 8.33 -1.71
C LEU A 132 -9.81 9.47 -1.32
N VAL A 133 -8.64 9.54 -1.97
CA VAL A 133 -7.70 10.66 -1.79
C VAL A 133 -8.37 11.94 -2.28
N HIS A 134 -8.24 13.01 -1.51
CA HIS A 134 -8.86 14.30 -1.82
C HIS A 134 -7.84 15.32 -2.32
N ILE A 135 -6.62 15.22 -1.83
CA ILE A 135 -5.49 16.04 -2.26
C ILE A 135 -4.22 15.18 -2.26
N ARG A 136 -3.40 15.36 -3.28
CA ARG A 136 -2.10 14.74 -3.43
C ARG A 136 -1.02 15.81 -3.45
N PHE A 137 0.08 15.57 -2.76
CA PHE A 137 1.29 16.38 -2.78
C PHE A 137 2.41 15.53 -3.36
N GLU A 138 2.84 15.85 -4.58
CA GLU A 138 3.97 15.17 -5.22
C GLU A 138 5.24 15.96 -4.94
N ALA A 139 6.24 15.31 -4.34
CA ALA A 139 7.53 15.93 -4.12
C ALA A 139 8.19 16.31 -5.45
N THR A 140 9.00 17.38 -5.41
CA THR A 140 9.92 17.68 -6.49
C THR A 140 11.34 17.24 -6.12
N ASP A 141 12.27 17.50 -7.02
CA ASP A 141 13.72 17.47 -6.80
C ASP A 141 14.21 18.35 -5.64
N VAL A 142 13.41 19.33 -5.21
CA VAL A 142 13.72 20.24 -4.11
C VAL A 142 12.97 19.77 -2.86
N GLN A 143 13.73 19.38 -1.83
CA GLN A 143 13.17 18.89 -0.57
C GLN A 143 12.15 19.87 0.04
N GLY A 144 10.97 19.37 0.43
CA GLY A 144 9.89 20.18 1.00
C GLY A 144 9.14 21.08 0.01
N LEU A 145 9.52 21.08 -1.28
CA LEU A 145 8.72 21.69 -2.34
C LEU A 145 7.84 20.60 -2.97
N MET A 146 6.54 20.85 -3.05
CA MET A 146 5.58 19.85 -3.54
C MET A 146 4.57 20.44 -4.50
N LYS A 147 4.10 19.62 -5.45
CA LYS A 147 3.04 19.94 -6.39
C LYS A 147 1.69 19.50 -5.79
N PRO A 148 0.83 20.42 -5.33
CA PRO A 148 -0.49 20.07 -4.84
C PRO A 148 -1.42 19.75 -6.02
N LYS A 149 -2.15 18.64 -5.93
CA LYS A 149 -3.19 18.26 -6.90
C LYS A 149 -4.45 17.85 -6.16
N LEU A 150 -5.54 18.55 -6.41
CA LEU A 150 -6.86 18.16 -5.95
C LEU A 150 -7.34 16.98 -6.79
N ILE A 151 -7.75 15.92 -6.11
CA ILE A 151 -8.25 14.71 -6.74
C ILE A 151 -9.77 14.83 -6.87
N SER A 152 -10.27 14.57 -8.06
CA SER A 152 -11.69 14.63 -8.37
C SER A 152 -12.11 13.41 -9.19
N ARG A 153 -13.39 13.02 -9.06
CA ARG A 153 -13.94 11.92 -9.86
C ARG A 153 -13.85 12.29 -11.33
N ASN A 154 -13.43 11.32 -12.13
CA ASN A 154 -13.46 11.43 -13.57
C ASN A 154 -14.76 10.81 -14.09
N PRO A 155 -15.67 11.58 -14.71
CA PRO A 155 -16.93 11.06 -15.20
C PRO A 155 -16.76 10.14 -16.41
N PHE A 156 -15.64 10.21 -17.13
CA PHE A 156 -15.39 9.44 -18.36
C PHE A 156 -14.58 8.16 -18.12
N ASP A 157 -13.70 8.17 -17.12
CA ASP A 157 -12.94 7.00 -16.69
C ASP A 157 -12.96 6.95 -15.15
N PRO A 158 -14.00 6.34 -14.55
CA PRO A 158 -14.15 6.25 -13.10
C PRO A 158 -12.95 5.61 -12.40
N GLU A 159 -12.15 4.84 -13.13
CA GLU A 159 -10.96 4.15 -12.66
C GLU A 159 -9.69 5.02 -12.67
N ARG A 160 -9.73 6.21 -13.28
CA ARG A 160 -8.62 7.17 -13.32
C ARG A 160 -9.08 8.55 -12.85
N PRO A 161 -8.99 8.85 -11.54
CA PRO A 161 -9.42 10.14 -11.02
C PRO A 161 -8.57 11.29 -11.60
N LEU A 162 -9.20 12.45 -11.79
CA LEU A 162 -8.53 13.64 -12.33
C LEU A 162 -7.75 14.33 -11.21
N ALA A 163 -6.45 14.54 -11.42
CA ALA A 163 -5.59 15.30 -10.54
C ALA A 163 -5.37 16.71 -11.12
N LYS A 164 -5.90 17.75 -10.46
CA LYS A 164 -5.87 19.13 -10.96
C LYS A 164 -5.13 20.05 -9.99
N TYR A 165 -4.29 20.94 -10.52
CA TYR A 165 -3.71 21.99 -9.69
C TYR A 165 -4.81 22.89 -9.10
N PRO A 166 -4.73 23.25 -7.81
CA PRO A 166 -5.64 24.20 -7.20
C PRO A 166 -5.64 25.52 -7.96
N ARG A 167 -6.82 26.13 -8.09
CA ARG A 167 -6.98 27.48 -8.64
C ARG A 167 -7.61 28.36 -7.59
N ILE A 168 -7.02 29.52 -7.36
CA ILE A 168 -7.49 30.49 -6.37
C ILE A 168 -7.79 31.82 -7.04
N ARG A 169 -8.86 32.48 -6.61
CA ARG A 169 -9.16 33.85 -7.03
C ARG A 169 -8.39 34.82 -6.15
N ARG A 170 -7.66 35.75 -6.76
CA ARG A 170 -6.99 36.87 -6.09
C ARG A 170 -7.49 38.15 -6.75
N GLY A 171 -8.54 38.74 -6.18
CA GLY A 171 -9.28 39.83 -6.81
C GLY A 171 -9.97 39.35 -8.10
N ILE A 172 -9.66 39.98 -9.23
CA ILE A 172 -10.25 39.68 -10.54
C ILE A 172 -9.53 38.51 -11.24
N SER A 173 -8.29 38.20 -10.85
CA SER A 173 -7.47 37.17 -11.51
C SER A 173 -7.58 35.80 -10.85
N GLU A 174 -7.58 34.74 -11.66
CA GLU A 174 -7.45 33.35 -11.23
C GLU A 174 -5.99 32.90 -11.35
N ILE A 175 -5.41 32.42 -10.25
CA ILE A 175 -4.03 31.93 -10.19
C ILE A 175 -4.05 30.42 -9.98
N THR A 176 -3.29 29.69 -10.80
CA THR A 176 -3.07 28.24 -10.61
C THR A 176 -1.86 28.01 -9.70
N ILE A 177 -2.05 27.26 -8.62
CA ILE A 177 -1.00 26.92 -7.66
C ILE A 177 -0.29 25.65 -8.13
N LYS A 178 0.89 25.82 -8.71
CA LYS A 178 1.68 24.69 -9.24
C LYS A 178 2.54 24.02 -8.16
N THR A 179 3.00 24.79 -7.18
CA THR A 179 3.87 24.31 -6.10
C THR A 179 3.53 24.97 -4.77
N VAL A 180 3.86 24.28 -3.68
CA VAL A 180 3.79 24.76 -2.30
C VAL A 180 5.08 24.37 -1.61
N LYS A 181 5.74 25.32 -0.95
CA LYS A 181 6.95 25.09 -0.15
C LYS A 181 6.58 24.95 1.33
N PHE A 182 6.84 23.76 1.87
CA PHE A 182 6.71 23.47 3.30
C PHE A 182 7.99 23.90 4.01
N LYS A 183 7.83 24.66 5.11
CA LYS A 183 8.90 24.84 6.09
C LYS A 183 9.08 23.56 6.90
N LEU A 184 10.18 23.49 7.65
CA LEU A 184 10.32 22.46 8.67
C LEU A 184 9.23 22.63 9.75
N PRO A 185 8.77 21.53 10.36
CA PRO A 185 7.92 21.61 11.55
C PRO A 185 8.69 22.23 12.72
N SER A 186 8.01 22.56 13.83
CA SER A 186 8.69 23.00 15.05
C SER A 186 9.79 22.01 15.47
N ASP A 187 10.87 22.55 16.04
CA ASP A 187 12.02 21.74 16.46
C ASP A 187 11.60 20.65 17.45
N GLU A 188 10.72 20.97 18.40
CA GLU A 188 10.16 20.01 19.36
C GLU A 188 9.44 18.84 18.67
N LEU A 189 8.55 19.11 17.70
CA LEU A 189 7.87 18.05 16.98
C LEU A 189 8.82 17.23 16.12
N ARG A 190 9.80 17.89 15.49
CA ARG A 190 10.82 17.22 14.67
C ARG A 190 11.64 16.25 15.52
N GLU A 191 12.16 16.71 16.65
CA GLU A 191 12.98 15.88 17.54
C GLU A 191 12.20 14.69 18.09
N LYS A 192 10.97 14.93 18.58
CA LYS A 192 10.09 13.85 19.07
C LYS A 192 9.76 12.85 17.96
N TYR A 193 9.50 13.32 16.74
CA TYR A 193 9.21 12.46 15.61
C TYR A 193 10.43 11.61 15.21
N GLU A 194 11.62 12.19 15.08
CA GLU A 194 12.82 11.43 14.73
C GLU A 194 13.17 10.40 15.80
N ALA A 195 13.01 10.73 17.10
CA ALA A 195 13.17 9.77 18.18
C ALA A 195 12.16 8.60 18.08
N LYS A 196 10.87 8.91 17.90
CA LYS A 196 9.82 7.89 17.74
C LYS A 196 10.05 7.01 16.51
N LYS A 197 10.51 7.60 15.42
CA LYS A 197 10.86 6.89 14.19
C LYS A 197 12.05 5.97 14.39
N ALA A 198 13.11 6.44 15.04
CA ALA A 198 14.29 5.63 15.34
C ALA A 198 13.91 4.39 16.17
N GLU A 199 13.12 4.58 17.24
CA GLU A 199 12.61 3.49 18.08
C GLU A 199 11.79 2.47 17.26
N TYR A 200 10.89 2.97 16.41
CA TYR A 200 10.08 2.12 15.53
C TYR A 200 10.95 1.30 14.57
N MET A 201 11.94 1.93 13.95
CA MET A 201 12.85 1.30 13.01
C MET A 201 13.73 0.25 13.68
N ASP A 202 14.29 0.56 14.85
CA ASP A 202 15.12 -0.38 15.61
C ASP A 202 14.33 -1.62 16.02
N ARG A 203 13.07 -1.45 16.43
CA ARG A 203 12.17 -2.57 16.71
C ARG A 203 11.92 -3.39 15.45
N LYS A 204 11.61 -2.75 14.31
CA LYS A 204 11.35 -3.43 13.04
C LYS A 204 12.55 -4.21 12.51
N PHE A 205 13.75 -3.66 12.62
CA PHE A 205 14.97 -4.37 12.24
C PHE A 205 15.23 -5.59 13.12
N LYS A 206 14.98 -5.50 14.43
CA LYS A 206 15.08 -6.66 15.33
C LYS A 206 14.05 -7.74 14.99
N GLU A 207 12.80 -7.35 14.71
CA GLU A 207 11.75 -8.28 14.23
C GLU A 207 12.19 -8.99 12.95
N PHE A 208 12.69 -8.23 11.97
CA PHE A 208 13.17 -8.79 10.71
C PHE A 208 14.39 -9.72 10.88
N GLN A 209 15.35 -9.35 11.73
CA GLN A 209 16.48 -10.22 12.08
C GLN A 209 16.02 -11.51 12.74
N ASN A 210 15.04 -11.45 13.65
CA ASN A 210 14.48 -12.64 14.27
C ASN A 210 13.76 -13.53 13.25
N GLU A 211 12.98 -12.96 12.33
CA GLU A 211 12.35 -13.70 11.23
C GLU A 211 13.40 -14.38 10.35
N LEU A 212 14.47 -13.67 9.96
CA LEU A 212 15.57 -14.25 9.19
C LEU A 212 16.32 -15.36 9.95
N ASN A 213 16.55 -15.18 11.25
CA ASN A 213 17.19 -16.19 12.09
C ASN A 213 16.30 -17.42 12.27
N LEU A 214 14.98 -17.24 12.39
CA LEU A 214 14.02 -18.34 12.40
C LEU A 214 14.06 -19.09 11.06
N ILE A 215 14.04 -18.37 9.93
CA ILE A 215 14.17 -18.96 8.59
C ILE A 215 15.51 -19.69 8.41
N GLY A 216 16.60 -19.17 8.98
CA GLY A 216 17.93 -19.79 8.91
C GLY A 216 18.14 -20.94 9.89
N SER A 217 17.43 -20.96 11.02
CA SER A 217 17.50 -22.02 12.05
C SER A 217 16.53 -23.16 11.78
N SER A 218 15.39 -22.88 11.16
CA SER A 218 14.65 -23.90 10.45
C SER A 218 15.45 -24.26 9.21
N ASN A 219 15.94 -25.50 9.10
CA ASN A 219 16.40 -26.06 7.82
C ASN A 219 15.22 -26.18 6.82
N MET A 220 14.45 -25.11 6.59
CA MET A 220 13.37 -25.06 5.62
C MET A 220 13.87 -24.34 4.38
N ALA A 221 14.28 -25.13 3.38
CA ALA A 221 14.53 -24.61 2.05
C ALA A 221 13.22 -24.07 1.44
N ILE A 222 12.99 -22.76 1.49
CA ILE A 222 11.81 -22.16 0.85
C ILE A 222 12.08 -22.08 -0.66
N LYS A 223 11.29 -22.80 -1.47
CA LYS A 223 11.28 -22.67 -2.94
C LYS A 223 9.87 -22.28 -3.38
N ASN A 224 9.75 -21.19 -4.14
CA ASN A 224 8.47 -20.64 -4.62
C ASN A 224 7.45 -20.29 -3.50
N GLY A 225 7.92 -19.85 -2.33
CA GLY A 225 7.05 -19.43 -1.23
C GLY A 225 6.40 -20.58 -0.45
N ARG A 226 6.77 -21.83 -0.72
CA ARG A 226 6.37 -22.99 0.09
C ARG A 226 7.51 -23.41 1.03
N PRO A 227 7.22 -23.66 2.31
CA PRO A 227 8.21 -24.21 3.22
C PRO A 227 8.61 -25.62 2.76
N ALA A 228 9.90 -25.96 2.78
CA ALA A 228 10.34 -27.32 2.50
C ALA A 228 9.80 -28.26 3.58
N LEU A 229 9.27 -29.40 3.15
CA LEU A 229 8.91 -30.48 4.04
C LEU A 229 10.13 -31.34 4.31
N THR A 230 10.50 -31.54 5.57
CA THR A 230 11.53 -32.52 5.94
C THR A 230 10.93 -33.92 5.83
N VAL A 231 11.44 -34.72 4.90
CA VAL A 231 11.00 -36.10 4.65
C VAL A 231 12.12 -37.08 4.96
N LYS A 232 11.74 -38.24 5.51
CA LYS A 232 12.64 -39.35 5.83
C LYS A 232 12.29 -40.55 4.96
N CYS A 233 13.28 -41.08 4.24
CA CYS A 233 13.12 -42.30 3.46
C CYS A 233 12.76 -43.48 4.38
N ASP A 234 11.70 -44.19 4.06
CA ASP A 234 11.25 -45.41 4.72
C ASP A 234 12.11 -46.64 4.41
N GLU A 235 12.86 -46.62 3.30
CA GLU A 235 13.81 -47.70 2.95
C GLU A 235 15.20 -47.51 3.59
N CYS A 236 15.83 -46.35 3.42
CA CYS A 236 17.23 -46.15 3.84
C CYS A 236 17.41 -45.17 5.01
N GLY A 237 16.33 -44.58 5.52
CA GLY A 237 16.38 -43.65 6.65
C GLY A 237 16.98 -42.27 6.34
N TYR A 238 17.37 -41.99 5.10
CA TYR A 238 17.94 -40.70 4.69
C TYR A 238 16.90 -39.57 4.82
N GLU A 239 17.29 -38.46 5.43
CA GLU A 239 16.45 -37.28 5.66
C GLU A 239 16.84 -36.14 4.71
N TRP A 240 15.87 -35.51 4.06
CA TRP A 240 16.11 -34.34 3.21
C TRP A 240 14.91 -33.39 3.15
N ASN A 241 15.17 -32.18 2.65
CA ASN A 241 14.17 -31.15 2.47
C ASN A 241 13.51 -31.25 1.08
N TYR A 242 12.27 -31.71 1.03
CA TYR A 242 11.46 -31.79 -0.18
C TYR A 242 10.79 -30.46 -0.50
N THR A 243 10.98 -29.98 -1.72
CA THR A 243 10.41 -28.72 -2.24
C THR A 243 9.51 -28.93 -3.45
N GLY A 244 9.16 -30.18 -3.77
CA GLY A 244 8.28 -30.50 -4.90
C GLY A 244 6.81 -30.31 -4.53
N GLY A 245 5.97 -30.12 -5.55
CA GLY A 245 4.51 -30.00 -5.38
C GLY A 245 3.75 -31.32 -5.56
N ARG A 246 4.44 -32.48 -5.58
CA ARG A 246 3.81 -33.78 -5.84
C ARG A 246 3.79 -34.62 -4.56
N LYS A 247 2.77 -35.45 -4.39
CA LYS A 247 2.71 -36.46 -3.31
C LYS A 247 3.74 -37.58 -3.43
N VAL A 248 4.60 -37.56 -4.45
CA VAL A 248 5.59 -38.60 -4.72
C VAL A 248 6.97 -37.96 -4.83
N ALA A 249 7.93 -38.51 -4.08
CA ALA A 249 9.33 -38.16 -4.16
C ALA A 249 10.19 -39.41 -4.35
N ARG A 250 11.39 -39.22 -4.91
CA ARG A 250 12.43 -40.25 -4.91
C ARG A 250 13.51 -39.85 -3.92
N CYS A 251 13.95 -40.81 -3.10
CA CYS A 251 15.02 -40.60 -2.15
C CYS A 251 16.34 -40.30 -2.89
N PRO A 252 17.01 -39.16 -2.62
CA PRO A 252 18.28 -38.83 -3.27
C PRO A 252 19.40 -39.86 -3.02
N ASN A 253 19.33 -40.57 -1.89
CA ASN A 253 20.35 -41.54 -1.49
C ASN A 253 20.17 -42.95 -2.09
N CYS A 254 18.94 -43.45 -2.24
CA CYS A 254 18.67 -44.84 -2.65
C CYS A 254 17.68 -44.97 -3.84
N ASP A 255 17.22 -43.85 -4.38
CA ASP A 255 16.18 -43.77 -5.43
C ASP A 255 14.83 -44.40 -5.07
N HIS A 256 14.61 -44.77 -3.81
CA HIS A 256 13.33 -45.29 -3.32
C HIS A 256 12.19 -44.30 -3.57
N LYS A 257 11.06 -44.79 -4.07
CA LYS A 257 9.88 -43.99 -4.35
C LYS A 257 8.94 -43.99 -3.14
N MET A 258 8.82 -42.84 -2.49
CA MET A 258 7.98 -42.67 -1.30
C MET A 258 6.81 -41.71 -1.54
N TYR A 259 5.75 -41.89 -0.77
CA TYR A 259 4.57 -41.03 -0.76
C TYR A 259 4.65 -40.01 0.38
N ILE A 260 4.31 -38.76 0.09
CA ILE A 260 4.37 -37.63 1.02
C ILE A 260 2.94 -37.19 1.33
N SER A 261 2.45 -37.47 2.54
CA SER A 261 1.06 -37.22 2.97
C SER A 261 0.75 -35.74 3.23
N GLU A 262 1.76 -34.90 3.51
CA GLU A 262 1.58 -33.49 3.91
C GLU A 262 1.61 -32.50 2.74
N VAL A 263 1.73 -32.99 1.49
CA VAL A 263 1.55 -32.14 0.32
C VAL A 263 0.05 -32.06 0.02
N GLU A 264 -0.58 -30.95 0.40
CA GLU A 264 -1.81 -30.50 -0.24
C GLU A 264 -1.51 -30.42 -1.74
N GLU A 265 -2.12 -31.29 -2.54
CA GLU A 265 -2.15 -31.09 -3.97
C GLU A 265 -2.76 -29.69 -4.15
N ASP A 266 -2.06 -28.81 -4.87
CA ASP A 266 -2.81 -27.77 -5.54
C ASP A 266 -3.82 -28.55 -6.37
N GLU A 267 -5.09 -28.57 -5.96
CA GLU A 267 -6.15 -28.69 -6.93
C GLU A 267 -5.79 -27.63 -7.96
N ASP A 268 -5.29 -28.06 -9.11
CA ASP A 268 -5.09 -27.21 -10.27
C ASP A 268 -6.48 -26.67 -10.56
N LYS A 269 -6.84 -25.56 -9.90
CA LYS A 269 -8.13 -24.90 -10.05
C LYS A 269 -8.19 -24.54 -11.51
N GLY A 270 -8.94 -25.33 -12.27
CA GLY A 270 -9.05 -25.15 -13.69
C GLY A 270 -9.52 -23.74 -13.95
N VAL A 271 -8.99 -23.14 -14.99
CA VAL A 271 -9.43 -21.82 -15.41
C VAL A 271 -10.58 -22.03 -16.39
N GLU A 272 -11.73 -21.43 -16.12
CA GLU A 272 -12.81 -21.40 -17.10
C GLU A 272 -12.39 -20.53 -18.27
N LEU A 273 -12.42 -21.10 -19.47
CA LEU A 273 -12.08 -20.43 -20.72
C LEU A 273 -13.31 -20.34 -21.59
N ARG A 274 -13.44 -19.24 -22.33
CA ARG A 274 -14.44 -19.08 -23.40
C ARG A 274 -13.74 -18.97 -24.76
N CYS A 275 -14.07 -19.85 -25.69
CA CYS A 275 -13.53 -19.78 -27.05
C CYS A 275 -14.07 -18.56 -27.81
N ARG A 276 -13.20 -17.72 -28.37
CA ARG A 276 -13.60 -16.58 -29.22
C ARG A 276 -14.18 -16.99 -30.58
N HIS A 277 -13.88 -18.20 -31.06
CA HIS A 277 -14.34 -18.68 -32.36
C HIS A 277 -15.76 -19.24 -32.31
N CYS A 278 -16.10 -20.05 -31.29
CA CYS A 278 -17.39 -20.74 -31.20
C CYS A 278 -18.18 -20.45 -29.91
N GLY A 279 -17.64 -19.66 -28.98
CA GLY A 279 -18.30 -19.34 -27.71
C GLY A 279 -18.29 -20.47 -26.67
N TYR A 280 -17.78 -21.66 -27.01
CA TYR A 280 -17.75 -22.82 -26.10
C TYR A 280 -16.92 -22.53 -24.85
N GLU A 281 -17.48 -22.89 -23.70
CA GLU A 281 -16.87 -22.70 -22.39
C GLU A 281 -16.44 -24.03 -21.82
N TRP A 282 -15.24 -24.09 -21.24
CA TRP A 282 -14.76 -25.29 -20.57
C TRP A 282 -13.71 -24.96 -19.50
N GLU A 283 -13.56 -25.88 -18.57
CA GLU A 283 -12.53 -25.82 -17.54
C GLU A 283 -11.19 -26.36 -18.11
N TYR A 284 -10.16 -25.53 -18.07
CA TYR A 284 -8.82 -25.90 -18.50
C TYR A 284 -7.87 -26.06 -17.31
N THR A 285 -7.36 -27.27 -17.12
CA THR A 285 -6.45 -27.66 -16.03
C THR A 285 -4.98 -27.75 -16.45
N GLY A 286 -4.63 -27.38 -17.69
CA GLY A 286 -3.26 -27.48 -18.18
C GLY A 286 -2.37 -26.27 -17.83
N GLY A 287 -1.05 -26.44 -17.89
CA GLY A 287 -0.08 -25.37 -17.62
C GLY A 287 0.33 -24.51 -18.83
N ALA A 288 -0.22 -24.76 -20.03
CA ALA A 288 0.23 -24.07 -21.24
C ALA A 288 -0.37 -22.66 -21.36
N LYS A 289 0.35 -21.74 -22.03
CA LYS A 289 -0.14 -20.37 -22.30
C LYS A 289 -1.24 -20.32 -23.35
N GLN A 290 -1.40 -21.39 -24.12
CA GLN A 290 -2.36 -21.56 -25.19
C GLN A 290 -2.88 -22.99 -25.16
N THR A 291 -4.15 -23.15 -25.52
CA THR A 291 -4.83 -24.43 -25.67
C THR A 291 -5.71 -24.41 -26.90
N ARG A 292 -6.24 -25.56 -27.31
CA ARG A 292 -7.23 -25.66 -28.38
C ARG A 292 -8.63 -25.83 -27.80
N CYS A 293 -9.60 -25.16 -28.39
CA CYS A 293 -10.99 -25.31 -28.02
C CYS A 293 -11.45 -26.76 -28.29
N PRO A 294 -12.05 -27.47 -27.31
CA PRO A 294 -12.53 -28.84 -27.51
C PRO A 294 -13.60 -28.96 -28.60
N ASN A 295 -14.35 -27.88 -28.85
CA ASN A 295 -15.48 -27.88 -29.76
C ASN A 295 -15.12 -27.52 -31.20
N CYS A 296 -14.19 -26.57 -31.42
CA CYS A 296 -13.88 -26.07 -32.76
C CYS A 296 -12.40 -26.10 -33.13
N ASP A 297 -11.55 -26.66 -32.26
CA ASP A 297 -10.09 -26.74 -32.40
C ASP A 297 -9.37 -25.39 -32.59
N GLY A 298 -10.09 -24.28 -32.40
CA GLY A 298 -9.56 -22.93 -32.48
C GLY A 298 -8.61 -22.63 -31.32
N TYR A 299 -7.59 -21.80 -31.58
CA TYR A 299 -6.63 -21.39 -30.56
C TYR A 299 -7.29 -20.51 -29.49
N VAL A 300 -7.01 -20.82 -28.23
CA VAL A 300 -7.51 -20.06 -27.07
C VAL A 300 -6.36 -19.77 -26.12
N ASN A 301 -6.25 -18.51 -25.70
CA ASN A 301 -5.22 -18.01 -24.82
C ASN A 301 -5.66 -18.13 -23.36
N THR A 302 -4.91 -18.91 -22.59
CA THR A 302 -5.28 -19.30 -21.22
C THR A 302 -5.18 -18.16 -20.21
N LYS A 303 -4.74 -16.95 -20.60
CA LYS A 303 -4.75 -15.73 -19.77
C LYS A 303 -5.80 -14.72 -20.20
N THR A 304 -5.99 -14.50 -21.50
CA THR A 304 -6.86 -13.42 -22.01
C THR A 304 -8.27 -13.87 -22.31
N ASP A 305 -8.51 -15.18 -22.40
CA ASP A 305 -9.81 -15.77 -22.74
C ASP A 305 -10.46 -16.46 -21.53
N ARG A 306 -10.01 -16.08 -20.32
CA ARG A 306 -10.63 -16.47 -19.06
C ARG A 306 -11.97 -15.75 -18.89
N ILE A 307 -12.92 -16.46 -18.30
CA ILE A 307 -14.20 -15.90 -17.84
C ILE A 307 -13.99 -15.26 -16.46
#